data_AF-A0A7Z9HVJ0-F1
#
_entry.id   AF-A0A7Z9HVJ0-F1
#
_cell.length_a   1.000
_cell.length_b   1.000
_cell.length_c   1.000
_cell.angle_alpha   90.00
_cell.angle_beta   90.00
_cell.angle_gamma   90.00
#
_symmetry.space_group_name_H-M   'P 1'
#
loop_
_entity.id
_entity.type
_entity.pdbx_description
1 polymer ?
#
loop_
_entity_poly.entity_id
_entity_poly.type
_entity_poly.pdbx_seq_one_letter_code
_entity_poly.pdbx_strand_id
1 'polypeptide(L)' 'MWFPIEGFGVYRYDGKSFSNFHKKDGLASHAIQDIYEDKEGRLWFGGWLGLFRYDGKSFFSVSKNGPWAK' A
#
# COMPACT_ATOMS: atom_id res chain seq x y z
N MET A 1 -1.55 -2.92 -12.57
CA MET A 1 -0.26 -3.37 -12.00
C MET A 1 0.16 -2.40 -10.90
N TRP A 2 0.77 -2.91 -9.83
CA TRP A 2 1.17 -2.12 -8.68
C TRP A 2 2.69 -2.17 -8.51
N PHE A 3 3.29 -1.03 -8.16
CA PHE A 3 4.73 -0.87 -8.00
C PHE A 3 5.01 -0.12 -6.70
N PRO A 4 5.55 -0.78 -5.68
CA PRO A 4 6.07 -0.08 -4.51
C PRO A 4 7.40 0.58 -4.86
N ILE A 5 7.55 1.85 -4.52
CA ILE A 5 8.80 2.59 -4.70
C ILE A 5 9.21 3.13 -3.32
N GLU A 6 10.30 2.61 -2.79
CA GLU A 6 10.81 2.99 -1.48
C GLU A 6 11.06 4.50 -1.41
N GLY A 7 10.49 5.16 -0.40
CA GLY A 7 10.53 6.61 -0.22
C GLY A 7 9.48 7.40 -1.01
N PHE A 8 8.92 6.83 -2.08
CA PHE A 8 8.02 7.53 -3.02
C PHE A 8 6.58 6.99 -3.05
N GLY A 9 6.26 6.01 -2.20
CA GLY A 9 4.92 5.46 -2.06
C GLY A 9 4.65 4.32 -3.03
N VAL A 10 3.41 4.21 -3.51
CA VAL A 10 2.98 3.12 -4.40
C VAL A 10 2.38 3.68 -5.67
N TYR A 11 2.86 3.19 -6.81
CA TYR A 11 2.31 3.51 -8.12
C TYR A 11 1.36 2.41 -8.59
N ARG A 12 0.24 2.82 -9.19
CA ARG A 12 -0.69 1.94 -9.90
C ARG A 12 -0.72 2.32 -11.37
N TYR A 13 -0.51 1.34 -12.23
CA TYR A 13 -0.77 1.45 -13.67
C TYR A 13 -2.06 0.73 -14.03
N ASP A 14 -3.00 1.43 -14.65
CA ASP A 14 -4.30 0.89 -15.07
C ASP A 14 -4.33 0.41 -16.54
N GLY A 15 -3.20 0.47 -17.24
CA GLY A 15 -3.11 0.20 -18.68
C GLY A 15 -3.13 1.45 -19.56
N LYS A 16 -3.34 2.64 -18.98
CA LYS A 16 -3.36 3.93 -19.68
C LYS A 16 -2.56 5.02 -18.95
N SER A 17 -2.65 5.06 -17.62
CA SER A 17 -2.11 6.11 -16.78
C SER A 17 -1.51 5.56 -15.49
N PHE A 18 -0.58 6.32 -14.91
CA PHE A 18 -0.03 6.06 -13.59
C PHE A 18 -0.70 6.94 -12.54
N SER A 19 -1.08 6.34 -11.42
CA SER A 19 -1.50 7.03 -10.21
C SER A 19 -0.48 6.76 -9.11
N ASN A 20 -0.10 7.79 -8.35
CA ASN A 20 0.78 7.67 -7.19
C ASN A 20 -0.03 7.85 -5.91
N PHE A 21 0.19 6.94 -4.96
CA PHE A 21 -0.43 6.94 -3.65
C PHE A 21 0.62 7.11 -2.56
N HIS A 22 0.40 8.04 -1.64
CA HIS A 22 1.32 8.34 -0.55
C HIS A 22 0.58 8.71 0.74
N LYS A 23 1.26 9.37 1.67
CA LYS A 23 0.75 9.71 3.00
C LYS A 23 -0.58 10.46 2.97
N LYS A 24 -0.80 11.33 1.98
CA LYS A 24 -2.08 12.06 1.81
C LYS A 24 -3.26 11.13 1.49
N ASP A 25 -2.98 9.96 0.92
CA ASP A 25 -3.96 8.96 0.49
C ASP A 25 -4.16 7.85 1.54
N GLY A 26 -3.63 8.07 2.76
CA GLY A 26 -3.74 7.15 3.90
C GLY A 26 -2.64 6.09 3.97
N LEU A 27 -1.72 6.06 3.00
CA LEU A 27 -0.57 5.16 3.00
C LEU A 27 0.56 5.75 3.85
N ALA A 28 0.52 5.48 5.16
CA ALA A 28 1.48 6.05 6.11
C ALA A 28 2.90 5.49 5.94
N SER A 29 3.05 4.29 5.39
CA SER A 29 4.37 3.67 5.19
C SER A 29 5.00 4.12 3.88
N HIS A 30 6.25 4.58 3.95
CA HIS A 30 7.07 4.93 2.79
C HIS A 30 7.82 3.74 2.19
N ALA A 31 7.72 2.56 2.81
CA ALA A 31 8.44 1.35 2.43
C ALA A 31 7.46 0.17 2.43
N ILE A 32 6.66 0.10 1.37
CA ILE A 32 5.84 -1.07 1.07
C ILE A 32 6.73 -2.13 0.45
N GLN A 33 6.70 -3.33 1.01
CA GLN A 33 7.55 -4.46 0.62
C GLN A 33 6.75 -5.56 -0.05
N ASP A 34 5.45 -5.64 0.25
CA ASP A 34 4.59 -6.70 -0.28
C ASP A 34 3.20 -6.16 -0.67
N ILE A 35 2.64 -6.75 -1.72
CA ILE A 35 1.32 -6.43 -2.25
C ILE A 35 0.60 -7.75 -2.53
N TYR A 36 -0.52 -7.96 -1.84
CA TYR A 36 -1.27 -9.20 -1.88
C TYR A 36 -2.75 -8.94 -2.20
N GLU A 37 -3.30 -9.71 -3.13
CA GLU A 37 -4.74 -9.76 -3.39
C GLU A 37 -5.32 -11.02 -2.75
N ASP A 38 -6.32 -10.85 -1.89
CA ASP A 38 -6.98 -12.00 -1.26
C ASP A 38 -8.09 -12.59 -2.14
N LYS A 39 -8.70 -13.68 -1.66
CA LYS A 39 -9.74 -14.42 -2.38
C LYS A 39 -11.03 -13.63 -2.62
N GLU A 40 -11.24 -12.53 -1.90
CA GLU A 40 -12.40 -11.64 -2.08
C GLU A 40 -12.05 -10.44 -2.99
N GLY A 41 -10.84 -10.41 -3.56
CA GLY A 41 -10.36 -9.30 -4.39
C GLY A 41 -9.93 -8.07 -3.60
N ARG A 42 -9.72 -8.20 -2.28
CA ARG A 42 -9.23 -7.08 -1.45
C ARG A 42 -7.71 -6.98 -1.59
N LEU A 43 -7.23 -5.75 -1.77
CA LEU A 43 -5.82 -5.46 -1.93
C LEU A 43 -5.18 -5.05 -0.60
N TRP A 44 -4.12 -5.74 -0.26
CA TRP A 44 -3.35 -5.62 0.97
C TRP A 44 -1.93 -5.19 0.66
N PHE A 45 -1.39 -4.29 1.48
CA PHE A 45 -0.08 -3.70 1.29
C PHE A 45 0.68 -3.79 2.61
N GLY A 46 1.74 -4.59 2.62
CA GLY A 46 2.59 -4.82 3.78
C GLY A 46 3.81 -3.91 3.74
N GLY A 47 4.09 -3.21 4.83
CA GLY A 47 5.27 -2.36 4.94
C GLY A 47 5.73 -2.15 6.36
N TRP A 48 6.69 -1.24 6.51
CA TRP A 48 7.36 -0.97 7.80
C TRP A 48 6.44 -0.51 8.92
N LEU A 49 5.34 0.15 8.58
CA LEU A 49 4.39 0.68 9.56
C LEU A 49 3.14 -0.20 9.70
N GLY A 50 3.18 -1.43 9.19
CA GLY A 50 2.09 -2.38 9.31
C GLY A 50 1.44 -2.75 8.00
N LEU A 51 0.21 -3.23 8.14
CA LEU A 51 -0.63 -3.70 7.07
C LEU A 51 -1.65 -2.61 6.72
N PHE A 52 -1.78 -2.33 5.43
CA PHE A 52 -2.72 -1.38 4.87
C PHE A 52 -3.66 -2.08 3.90
N ARG A 53 -4.93 -1.68 3.89
CA ARG A 53 -5.92 -2.16 2.91
C ARG A 53 -6.38 -1.01 2.03
N TYR A 54 -6.50 -1.27 0.73
CA TYR A 54 -7.00 -0.32 -0.25
C TYR A 54 -8.50 -0.55 -0.50
N ASP A 55 -9.31 0.51 -0.44
CA ASP A 55 -10.77 0.45 -0.62
C ASP A 55 -11.24 0.77 -2.05
N GLY A 56 -10.31 1.01 -2.98
CA GLY A 56 -10.61 1.48 -4.33
C GLY A 56 -10.28 2.95 -4.55
N LYS A 57 -10.12 3.74 -3.47
CA LYS A 57 -9.79 5.17 -3.52
C LYS A 57 -8.62 5.55 -2.61
N SER A 58 -8.55 4.99 -1.41
CA SER A 58 -7.59 5.33 -0.36
C SER A 58 -7.14 4.11 0.43
N PHE A 59 -6.11 4.29 1.24
CA PHE A 59 -5.58 3.30 2.16
C PHE A 59 -6.04 3.60 3.58
N PHE A 60 -6.27 2.54 4.36
CA PHE A 60 -6.36 2.66 5.80
C PHE A 60 -5.49 1.60 6.47
N SER A 61 -4.94 1.99 7.62
CA SER A 61 -4.12 1.14 8.46
C SER A 61 -4.99 0.09 9.15
N VAL A 62 -4.61 -1.17 8.97
CA VAL A 62 -5.25 -2.34 9.61
C VAL A 62 -4.43 -2.81 10.81
N SER A 63 -3.10 -2.66 10.77
CA SER A 63 -2.24 -2.85 11.94
C SER A 63 -1.44 -1.59 12.26
N LYS A 64 -1.12 -1.40 13.55
CA LYS A 64 -0.36 -0.25 14.04
C LYS A 64 1.16 -0.47 14.05
N ASN A 65 1.60 -1.71 13.86
CA ASN A 65 3.00 -2.11 13.88
C ASN A 65 3.33 -2.93 12.63
N GLY A 66 4.49 -2.64 12.03
CA GLY A 66 5.06 -3.46 10.98
C GLY A 66 5.85 -4.64 11.52
N PRO A 67 6.24 -5.57 10.64
CA PRO A 67 6.99 -6.78 11.02
C PRO A 67 8.37 -6.49 11.63
N TRP A 68 8.84 -5.24 11.53
CA TRP A 68 10.13 -4.78 12.05
C TRP A 68 10.04 -4.02 13.37
N ALA A 69 8.84 -3.83 13.93
CA ALA A 69 8.67 -3.22 15.24
C ALA A 69 9.12 -4.20 16.34
N LYS A 70 9.99 -3.73 17.25
CA LYS A 70 10.41 -4.47 18.44
C LYS A 70 9.34 -4.48 19.52
#